data_AF-A0A972Q545-F1
#
_entry.id   AF-A0A972Q545-F1
#
_cell.length_a   1.000
_cell.length_b   1.000
_cell.length_c   1.000
_cell.angle_alpha   90.00
_cell.angle_beta   90.00
_cell.angle_gamma   90.00
#
_symmetry.space_group_name_H-M   'P 1'
#
loop_
_entity.id
_entity.type
_entity.pdbx_description
1 polymer ?
#
loop_
_entity_poly.entity_id
_entity_poly.type
_entity_poly.pdbx_seq_one_letter_code
_entity_poly.pdbx_strand_id
1 'polypeptide(L)'
;MAVKKAYQQWRDLAAKAQQIETDPDIALWQKVFRVPGVYCELDLSGLRSKDRHQIFNILGQLNVILKRYEPETFEEYQNMDEKDLREMLRLVKGQTPARK
;
A
#
# COMPACT_ATOMS: atom_id res chain seq x y z
N MET A 1 22.86 9.52 7.35
CA MET A 1 21.91 9.07 8.40
C MET A 1 20.46 8.99 7.89
N ALA A 2 19.99 9.97 7.10
CA ALA A 2 18.62 10.00 6.55
C ALA A 2 18.20 8.71 5.80
N VAL A 3 19.09 8.14 4.98
CA VAL A 3 18.81 6.90 4.23
C VAL A 3 18.43 5.75 5.17
N LYS A 4 19.23 5.48 6.22
CA LYS A 4 18.92 4.39 7.17
C LYS A 4 17.58 4.61 7.88
N LYS A 5 17.24 5.87 8.18
CA LYS A 5 15.96 6.22 8.83
C LYS A 5 14.76 5.96 7.92
N ALA A 6 14.84 6.33 6.63
CA ALA A 6 13.75 6.10 5.67
C ALA A 6 13.50 4.60 5.42
N TYR A 7 14.55 3.78 5.27
CA TYR A 7 14.36 2.32 5.13
C TYR A 7 13.87 1.66 6.42
N GLN A 8 14.24 2.18 7.60
CA GLN A 8 13.70 1.69 8.86
C GLN A 8 12.21 2.00 8.96
N GLN A 9 11.82 3.26 8.73
CA GLN A 9 10.41 3.67 8.66
C GLN A 9 9.64 2.80 7.67
N TRP A 10 10.19 2.56 6.49
CA TRP A 10 9.54 1.73 5.47
C TRP A 10 9.30 0.29 5.95
N ARG A 11 10.25 -0.32 6.66
CA ARG A 11 10.08 -1.65 7.25
C ARG A 11 9.02 -1.66 8.34
N ASP A 12 8.99 -0.64 9.19
CA ASP A 12 8.02 -0.51 10.27
C ASP A 12 6.59 -0.36 9.71
N LEU A 13 6.44 0.47 8.66
CA LEU A 13 5.18 0.61 7.91
C LEU A 13 4.78 -0.69 7.23
N ALA A 14 5.73 -1.43 6.63
CA ALA A 14 5.45 -2.72 6.02
C ALA A 14 4.98 -3.76 7.04
N ALA A 15 5.56 -3.79 8.24
CA ALA A 15 5.11 -4.65 9.32
C ALA A 15 3.68 -4.30 9.78
N LYS A 16 3.37 -3.00 9.92
CA LYS A 16 2.01 -2.53 10.25
C LYS A 16 1.00 -2.88 9.17
N ALA A 17 1.36 -2.72 7.89
CA ALA A 17 0.53 -3.13 6.76
C ALA A 17 0.24 -4.64 6.80
N GLN A 18 1.26 -5.46 7.08
CA GLN A 18 1.10 -6.91 7.21
C GLN A 18 0.18 -7.29 8.39
N GLN A 19 0.27 -6.60 9.52
CA GLN A 19 -0.64 -6.82 10.66
C GLN A 19 -2.10 -6.59 10.24
N ILE A 20 -2.41 -5.46 9.59
CA ILE A 20 -3.76 -5.15 9.10
C ILE A 20 -4.23 -6.18 8.08
N GLU A 21 -3.35 -6.61 7.18
CA GLU A 21 -3.72 -7.57 6.13
C GLU A 21 -4.06 -8.96 6.69
N THR A 22 -3.32 -9.38 7.72
CA THR A 22 -3.48 -10.70 8.36
C THR A 22 -4.56 -10.73 9.44
N ASP A 23 -5.06 -9.57 9.86
CA ASP A 23 -6.15 -9.44 10.83
C ASP A 23 -7.45 -10.07 10.27
N PRO A 24 -7.99 -11.14 10.89
CA PRO A 24 -9.21 -11.79 10.44
C PRO A 24 -10.48 -10.96 10.70
N ASP A 25 -10.43 -10.00 11.62
CA ASP A 25 -11.60 -9.19 12.01
C ASP A 25 -11.84 -8.01 11.05
N ILE A 26 -10.89 -7.75 10.14
CA ILE A 26 -10.99 -6.69 9.14
C ILE A 26 -11.47 -7.29 7.81
N ALA A 27 -12.56 -6.75 7.27
CA ALA A 27 -13.07 -7.16 5.97
C ALA A 27 -12.09 -6.81 4.83
N LEU A 28 -12.10 -7.59 3.75
CA LEU A 28 -11.18 -7.41 2.62
C LEU A 28 -11.19 -5.97 2.08
N TRP A 29 -12.36 -5.39 1.83
CA TRP A 29 -12.50 -4.03 1.31
C TRP A 29 -11.89 -2.97 2.25
N GLN A 30 -11.99 -3.18 3.57
CA GLN A 30 -11.37 -2.30 4.56
C GLN A 30 -9.85 -2.43 4.53
N LYS A 31 -9.31 -3.64 4.33
CA LYS A 31 -7.86 -3.87 4.16
C LYS A 31 -7.35 -3.10 2.95
N VAL A 32 -8.08 -3.09 1.85
CA VAL A 32 -7.69 -2.40 0.60
C VAL A 32 -7.53 -0.91 0.78
N PHE A 33 -8.32 -0.27 1.64
CA PHE A 33 -8.14 1.13 1.98
C PHE A 33 -7.02 1.34 3.01
N ARG A 34 -7.02 0.55 4.09
CA ARG A 34 -6.12 0.75 5.24
C ARG A 34 -4.66 0.43 4.91
N VAL A 35 -4.40 -0.63 4.15
CA VAL A 35 -3.04 -1.12 3.87
C VAL A 35 -2.22 -0.12 3.03
N PRO A 36 -2.71 0.42 1.90
CA PRO A 36 -2.04 1.53 1.20
C PRO A 36 -1.89 2.77 2.08
N GLY A 37 -2.93 3.11 2.87
CA GLY A 37 -2.94 4.28 3.74
C GLY A 37 -1.80 4.31 4.76
N VAL A 38 -1.31 3.15 5.21
CA VAL A 38 -0.13 3.06 6.09
C VAL A 38 1.11 3.69 5.47
N TYR A 39 1.26 3.66 4.14
CA TYR A 39 2.44 4.18 3.45
C TYR A 39 2.36 5.67 3.11
N CYS A 40 1.24 6.36 3.40
CA CYS A 40 1.08 7.79 3.09
C CYS A 40 2.11 8.69 3.81
N GLU A 41 2.63 8.25 4.95
CA GLU A 41 3.61 9.00 5.75
C GLU A 41 5.07 8.65 5.42
N LEU A 42 5.30 7.76 4.43
CA LEU A 42 6.65 7.30 4.10
C LEU A 42 7.50 8.45 3.53
N ASP A 43 8.62 8.75 4.17
CA ASP A 43 9.58 9.72 3.66
C ASP A 43 10.33 9.15 2.44
N LEU A 44 9.90 9.58 1.24
CA LEU A 44 10.52 9.18 -0.02
C LEU A 44 11.89 9.84 -0.25
N SER A 45 12.19 10.96 0.41
CA SER A 45 13.43 11.73 0.17
C SER A 45 14.68 10.95 0.58
N GLY A 46 14.55 10.13 1.64
CA GLY A 46 15.63 9.25 2.11
C GLY A 46 15.79 7.95 1.31
N LEU A 47 14.88 7.63 0.38
CA LEU A 47 14.95 6.41 -0.42
C LEU A 47 15.85 6.56 -1.65
N ARG A 48 16.30 5.44 -2.22
CA ARG A 48 17.00 5.45 -3.51
C ARG A 48 16.02 5.70 -4.65
N SER A 49 16.52 6.26 -5.75
CA SER A 49 15.71 6.53 -6.95
C SER A 49 14.94 5.31 -7.45
N LYS A 50 15.59 4.14 -7.53
CA LYS A 50 14.95 2.89 -7.96
C LYS A 50 13.74 2.53 -7.09
N ASP A 51 13.87 2.69 -5.78
CA ASP A 51 12.83 2.28 -4.82
C ASP A 51 11.66 3.26 -4.82
N ARG A 52 11.93 4.57 -5.00
CA ARG A 52 10.87 5.55 -5.28
C ARG A 52 10.08 5.23 -6.54
N HIS A 53 10.78 4.88 -7.64
CA HIS A 53 10.11 4.51 -8.89
C HIS A 53 9.23 3.26 -8.70
N GLN A 54 9.68 2.28 -7.92
CA GLN A 54 8.85 1.12 -7.58
C GLN A 54 7.57 1.53 -6.84
N ILE A 55 7.67 2.40 -5.84
CA ILE A 55 6.50 2.91 -5.10
C ILE A 55 5.55 3.64 -6.05
N PHE A 56 6.06 4.56 -6.88
CA PHE A 56 5.23 5.29 -7.85
C PHE A 56 4.57 4.37 -8.88
N ASN A 57 5.27 3.33 -9.35
CA ASN A 57 4.68 2.34 -10.25
C ASN A 57 3.53 1.57 -9.61
N ILE A 58 3.62 1.27 -8.31
CA ILE A 58 2.55 0.61 -7.57
C ILE A 58 1.37 1.56 -7.39
N LEU A 59 1.61 2.82 -7.01
CA LEU A 59 0.56 3.84 -6.90
C LEU A 59 -0.17 4.06 -8.24
N GLY A 60 0.57 4.08 -9.35
CA GLY A 60 -0.01 4.15 -10.69
C GLY A 60 -0.94 2.97 -10.99
N GLN A 61 -0.53 1.74 -10.65
CA GLN A 61 -1.37 0.55 -10.85
C GLN A 61 -2.61 0.54 -9.95
N LEU A 62 -2.49 0.98 -8.69
CA LEU A 62 -3.64 1.16 -7.80
C LEU A 62 -4.64 2.17 -8.38
N ASN A 63 -4.14 3.30 -8.88
CA ASN A 63 -4.99 4.33 -9.49
C ASN A 63 -5.73 3.83 -10.73
N VAL A 64 -5.13 2.93 -11.53
CA VAL A 64 -5.82 2.30 -12.68
C VAL A 64 -7.02 1.48 -12.24
N ILE A 65 -6.92 0.76 -11.12
CA ILE A 65 -8.03 -0.02 -10.56
C ILE A 65 -9.07 0.93 -9.96
N LEU A 66 -8.65 1.84 -9.10
CA LEU A 66 -9.54 2.79 -8.41
C LEU A 66 -10.35 3.65 -9.37
N LYS A 67 -9.76 4.06 -10.51
CA LYS A 67 -10.45 4.87 -11.53
C LYS A 67 -11.66 4.17 -12.16
N ARG A 68 -11.79 2.85 -12.06
CA ARG A 68 -12.97 2.14 -12.56
C ARG A 68 -14.20 2.34 -11.67
N TYR A 69 -13.97 2.62 -10.39
CA TYR A 69 -15.00 2.71 -9.36
C TYR A 69 -15.20 4.15 -8.87
N GLU A 70 -14.16 4.98 -9.00
CA GLU A 70 -14.12 6.38 -8.55
C GLU A 70 -14.66 6.57 -7.12
N PRO A 71 -14.16 5.81 -6.12
CA PRO A 71 -14.70 5.88 -4.78
C PRO A 71 -14.40 7.24 -4.14
N GLU A 72 -15.45 7.96 -3.73
CA GLU A 72 -15.41 9.22 -3.00
C GLU A 72 -15.39 9.00 -1.48
N THR A 73 -15.91 7.85 -1.02
CA THR A 73 -16.01 7.50 0.40
C THR A 73 -15.31 6.19 0.73
N PHE A 74 -15.07 5.95 2.03
CA PHE A 74 -14.46 4.72 2.51
C PHE A 74 -15.38 3.51 2.27
N GLU A 75 -16.68 3.70 2.47
CA GLU A 75 -17.72 2.68 2.35
C GLU A 75 -17.88 2.19 0.91
N GLU A 76 -17.62 3.04 -0.09
CA GLU A 76 -17.72 2.68 -1.51
C GLU A 76 -16.75 1.60 -1.95
N TYR A 77 -15.66 1.36 -1.20
CA TYR A 77 -14.76 0.23 -1.44
C TYR A 77 -15.47 -1.12 -1.28
N GLN A 78 -16.56 -1.18 -0.52
CA GLN A 78 -17.37 -2.40 -0.37
C GLN A 78 -18.02 -2.83 -1.70
N ASN A 79 -18.25 -1.89 -2.62
CA ASN A 79 -18.89 -2.15 -3.91
C ASN A 79 -17.91 -2.61 -5.00
N MET A 80 -16.61 -2.66 -4.69
CA MET A 80 -15.59 -3.08 -5.65
C MET A 80 -15.57 -4.60 -5.81
N ASP A 81 -15.23 -5.06 -7.01
CA ASP A 81 -15.10 -6.50 -7.26
C ASP A 81 -13.99 -7.11 -6.37
N GLU A 82 -14.29 -8.26 -5.78
CA GLU A 82 -13.34 -8.98 -4.92
C GLU A 82 -12.00 -9.24 -5.61
N LYS A 83 -12.02 -9.51 -6.93
CA LYS A 83 -10.82 -9.71 -7.74
C LYS A 83 -9.93 -8.47 -7.76
N ASP A 84 -10.53 -7.30 -7.95
CA ASP A 84 -9.81 -6.02 -7.98
C ASP A 84 -9.31 -5.65 -6.58
N LEU A 85 -10.09 -5.92 -5.53
CA LEU A 85 -9.66 -5.76 -4.13
C LEU A 85 -8.42 -6.62 -3.81
N ARG A 86 -8.44 -7.89 -4.21
CA ARG A 86 -7.29 -8.81 -4.02
C ARG A 86 -6.07 -8.36 -4.82
N GLU A 87 -6.26 -7.87 -6.03
CA GLU A 87 -5.18 -7.35 -6.87
C GLU A 87 -4.54 -6.12 -6.24
N MET A 88 -5.33 -5.19 -5.69
CA MET A 88 -4.80 -4.02 -4.98
C MET A 88 -3.92 -4.43 -3.79
N LEU A 89 -4.35 -5.39 -2.96
CA LEU A 89 -3.50 -5.89 -1.87
C LEU A 89 -2.22 -6.55 -2.38
N ARG A 90 -2.31 -7.33 -3.48
CA ARG A 90 -1.13 -7.95 -4.11
C ARG A 90 -0.12 -6.90 -4.56
N LEU A 91 -0.58 -5.79 -5.15
CA LEU A 91 0.27 -4.69 -5.58
C LEU A 91 0.99 -4.04 -4.39
N VAL A 92 0.28 -3.80 -3.29
CA VAL A 92 0.84 -3.13 -2.11
C VAL A 92 1.83 -4.03 -1.36
N LYS A 93 1.66 -5.36 -1.38
CA LYS A 93 2.72 -6.28 -0.91
C LYS A 93 4.05 -6.08 -1.62
N GLY A 94 3.98 -5.71 -2.90
CA GLY A 94 5.14 -5.32 -3.70
C GLY A 94 5.86 -4.08 -3.20
N GLN A 95 5.28 -3.29 -2.28
CA GLN A 95 5.95 -2.15 -1.64
C GLN A 95 6.86 -2.56 -0.48
N THR A 96 7.04 -3.85 -0.18
CA THR A 96 7.98 -4.24 0.89
C THR A 96 9.42 -3.99 0.45
N PRO A 97 10.27 -3.29 1.25
CA PRO A 97 11.65 -3.08 0.88
C PRO A 97 12.36 -4.43 0.72
N ALA A 98 13.08 -4.62 -0.39
CA ALA A 98 13.83 -5.84 -0.63
C ALA A 98 14.81 -6.11 0.54
N ARG A 99 14.82 -7.34 1.06
CA ARG A 99 15.83 -7.78 2.02
C ARG A 99 17.18 -7.75 1.30
N LYS A 100 17.98 -6.72 1.55
CA LYS A 100 19.43 -6.73 1.33
C LYS A 100 20.11 -7.04 2.63
#